data_AF-A0A0F2PWZ3-F1
#
_entry.id   AF-A0A0F2PWZ3-F1
#
_cell.length_a   1.000
_cell.length_b   1.000
_cell.length_c   1.000
_cell.angle_alpha   90.00
_cell.angle_beta   90.00
_cell.angle_gamma   90.00
#
_symmetry.space_group_name_H-M   'P 1'
#
loop_
_entity.id
_entity.type
_entity.pdbx_description
1 polymer ?
#
loop_
_entity_poly.entity_id
_entity_poly.type
_entity_poly.pdbx_seq_one_letter_code
_entity_poly.pdbx_strand_id
1 'polypeptide(L)'
;MIIIKIFWSVFTAIYLFMLGNLIPFHVLGSSSASDVTLQVKVLGQPFLAKGTYPANVWDMQVFNDKIYLGFGNSSNKGPGANAGPILIIYYDPPLGKFVTEDIKRYNSNTKNYETVKSVDEEQIDIYKVLNGKLYIPGHDSRESWDFGNYYVKDKNGWQKFRNIPGAIHVYDMAYFKGKLFAAIGSDTFVDIDNTGAIVLMSEDNGNTWKNIGSIPYSPNVFNNRAYTLFEFKNKLYAVAGLSPYCFPSSIGGFYSEAVIVLCFDQNLNGTIKTSQVLVYGSKMIPGAKTIDNKFNGIKMVRTNVVNNKLLYIAGEYYNDHQWLPGGLYVATDINSTQKITFSEHNALPMDIIVRGNTAYVLAHVKISHNEYANIVYKSDDLIGWTELFRFTKDTFARSFEELDGDFYFGLGCYTDYLPSSTGTILMVRSSAY
;
A
#
# COMPACT_ATOMS: atom_id res chain seq x y z
N MET A 1 6.45 -38.12 84.27
CA MET A 1 7.69 -38.74 83.74
C MET A 1 7.71 -38.44 82.24
N ILE A 2 8.65 -37.56 81.80
CA ILE A 2 9.06 -37.24 80.40
C ILE A 2 7.94 -36.60 79.52
N ILE A 3 7.82 -35.26 79.42
CA ILE A 3 8.54 -34.25 78.60
C ILE A 3 8.51 -34.53 77.08
N ILE A 4 7.74 -33.72 76.33
CA ILE A 4 8.17 -33.06 75.09
C ILE A 4 7.55 -31.64 75.03
N LYS A 5 8.41 -30.60 75.07
CA LYS A 5 8.17 -29.20 74.65
C LYS A 5 8.22 -29.16 73.11
N ILE A 6 7.55 -28.27 72.38
CA ILE A 6 7.88 -26.85 72.21
C ILE A 6 6.70 -26.18 71.49
N PHE A 7 6.18 -25.08 72.05
CA PHE A 7 5.33 -24.09 71.38
C PHE A 7 5.73 -22.69 71.90
N TRP A 8 5.91 -21.75 70.96
CA TRP A 8 5.71 -20.29 71.05
C TRP A 8 6.53 -19.41 72.01
N SER A 9 7.16 -18.38 71.45
CA SER A 9 7.36 -17.04 72.06
C SER A 9 7.52 -16.04 70.89
N VAL A 10 6.54 -15.17 70.58
CA VAL A 10 6.22 -13.84 71.15
C VAL A 10 7.12 -12.71 70.63
N PHE A 11 6.47 -11.82 69.85
CA PHE A 11 6.57 -10.36 69.71
C PHE A 11 7.76 -9.62 70.37
N THR A 12 8.34 -8.63 69.66
CA THR A 12 8.12 -7.17 69.91
C THR A 12 8.98 -6.28 68.97
N ALA A 13 8.38 -5.17 68.53
CA ALA A 13 8.95 -3.92 67.97
C ALA A 13 9.64 -3.94 66.60
N ILE A 14 9.03 -3.29 65.59
CA ILE A 14 9.46 -1.97 65.05
C ILE A 14 8.21 -1.29 64.45
N TYR A 15 7.83 -0.13 65.01
CA TYR A 15 6.86 0.81 64.46
C TYR A 15 7.62 2.13 64.34
N LEU A 16 7.93 2.62 63.13
CA LEU A 16 7.96 4.04 62.76
C LEU A 16 8.46 4.25 61.31
N PHE A 17 7.78 5.17 60.62
CA PHE A 17 8.11 5.80 59.34
C PHE A 17 8.02 4.93 58.06
N MET A 18 6.86 5.01 57.39
CA MET A 18 6.74 5.29 55.95
C MET A 18 5.28 5.70 55.67
N LEU A 19 4.98 6.96 55.92
CA LEU A 19 3.80 7.65 55.39
C LEU A 19 4.19 8.33 54.07
N GLY A 20 3.36 8.15 53.05
CA GLY A 20 3.23 9.10 51.96
C GLY A 20 4.07 8.81 50.71
N ASN A 21 3.55 7.95 49.83
CA ASN A 21 3.44 8.21 48.39
C ASN A 21 2.69 7.04 47.75
N LEU A 22 1.37 6.98 47.98
CA LEU A 22 0.47 6.25 47.12
C LEU A 22 0.43 7.02 45.79
N ILE A 23 1.28 6.60 44.85
CA ILE A 23 1.16 7.00 43.45
C ILE A 23 -0.24 6.55 43.02
N PRO A 24 -1.11 7.47 42.55
CA PRO A 24 -2.37 7.03 41.97
C PRO A 24 -2.02 6.14 40.77
N PHE A 25 -2.39 4.86 40.86
CA PHE A 25 -2.56 4.06 39.67
C PHE A 25 -3.63 4.77 38.84
N HIS A 26 -3.20 5.54 37.86
CA HIS A 26 -4.07 5.91 36.76
C HIS A 26 -4.46 4.59 36.10
N VAL A 27 -5.66 4.13 36.44
CA VAL A 27 -6.43 3.27 35.55
C VAL A 27 -6.53 4.06 34.26
N LEU A 28 -5.67 3.74 33.28
CA LEU A 28 -5.85 4.18 31.92
C LEU A 28 -7.23 3.65 31.53
N GLY A 29 -8.22 4.54 31.55
CA GLY A 29 -9.52 4.24 30.99
C GLY A 29 -9.28 3.80 29.56
N SER A 30 -9.55 2.53 29.29
CA SER A 30 -9.82 2.04 27.94
C SER A 30 -10.98 2.89 27.44
N SER A 31 -10.69 4.01 26.76
CA SER A 31 -11.72 4.67 25.97
C SER A 31 -12.05 3.66 24.88
N SER A 32 -13.21 3.02 24.99
CA SER A 32 -13.75 2.25 23.88
C SER A 32 -13.70 3.13 22.63
N ALA A 33 -13.05 2.65 21.58
CA ALA A 33 -12.96 3.38 20.34
C ALA A 33 -14.34 3.85 19.87
N SER A 34 -14.40 5.07 19.32
CA SER A 34 -15.66 5.69 18.93
C SER A 34 -16.26 4.97 17.73
N ASP A 35 -17.50 4.48 17.85
CA ASP A 35 -18.31 4.10 16.69
C ASP A 35 -18.91 5.36 16.08
N VAL A 36 -18.38 5.74 14.92
CA VAL A 36 -18.76 6.97 14.22
C VAL A 36 -19.72 6.72 13.06
N THR A 37 -20.40 5.57 13.02
CA THR A 37 -21.30 5.18 11.91
C THR A 37 -22.33 6.24 11.56
N LEU A 38 -22.92 6.90 12.56
CA LEU A 38 -23.93 7.94 12.37
C LEU A 38 -23.35 9.30 11.92
N GLN A 39 -22.04 9.49 12.08
CA GLN A 39 -21.29 10.70 11.76
C GLN A 39 -20.64 10.63 10.37
N VAL A 40 -20.63 9.44 9.74
CA VAL A 40 -20.12 9.26 8.37
C VAL A 40 -20.98 10.04 7.38
N LYS A 41 -20.36 11.03 6.72
CA LYS A 41 -20.99 11.78 5.63
C LYS A 41 -20.68 11.11 4.28
N VAL A 42 -21.73 10.90 3.48
CA VAL A 42 -21.57 10.50 2.07
C VAL A 42 -21.31 11.75 1.22
N LEU A 43 -20.22 11.74 0.46
CA LEU A 43 -19.83 12.86 -0.42
C LEU A 43 -20.30 12.64 -1.87
N GLY A 44 -20.35 11.39 -2.33
CA GLY A 44 -20.89 11.01 -3.63
C GLY A 44 -20.24 9.76 -4.22
N GLN A 45 -20.62 9.39 -5.44
CA GLN A 45 -20.11 8.23 -6.19
C GLN A 45 -19.65 8.65 -7.60
N PRO A 46 -18.47 9.27 -7.74
CA PRO A 46 -18.07 9.90 -9.01
C PRO A 46 -17.79 8.91 -10.16
N PHE A 47 -17.69 7.60 -9.88
CA PHE A 47 -17.22 6.60 -10.87
C PHE A 47 -18.30 5.64 -11.35
N LEU A 48 -19.52 5.69 -10.81
CA LEU A 48 -20.52 4.62 -11.02
C LEU A 48 -20.87 4.39 -12.50
N ALA A 49 -20.74 5.43 -13.34
CA ALA A 49 -20.93 5.31 -14.78
C ALA A 49 -19.97 4.31 -15.48
N LYS A 50 -18.87 3.92 -14.84
CA LYS A 50 -17.95 2.87 -15.30
C LYS A 50 -18.38 1.46 -14.90
N GLY A 51 -19.40 1.31 -14.06
CA GLY A 51 -19.83 0.06 -13.48
C GLY A 51 -19.29 -0.17 -12.06
N THR A 52 -19.92 -1.08 -11.33
CA THR A 52 -19.70 -1.26 -9.88
C THR A 52 -18.25 -1.65 -9.55
N TYR A 53 -17.68 -2.65 -10.23
CA TYR A 53 -16.32 -3.08 -9.92
C TYR A 53 -15.25 -2.08 -10.39
N PRO A 54 -15.32 -1.49 -11.61
CA PRO A 54 -14.41 -0.41 -11.99
C PRO A 54 -14.51 0.85 -11.13
N ALA A 55 -15.61 1.03 -10.39
CA ALA A 55 -15.76 2.12 -9.44
C ALA A 55 -15.00 1.89 -8.12
N ASN A 56 -14.29 0.76 -7.94
CA ASN A 56 -13.38 0.56 -6.82
C ASN A 56 -12.43 1.77 -6.68
N VAL A 57 -12.36 2.33 -5.48
CA VAL A 57 -11.42 3.41 -5.17
C VAL A 57 -10.10 2.78 -4.74
N TRP A 58 -9.22 2.50 -5.71
CA TRP A 58 -7.95 1.80 -5.48
C TRP A 58 -7.02 2.61 -4.59
N ASP A 59 -7.00 3.92 -4.75
CA ASP A 59 -6.11 4.81 -4.01
C ASP A 59 -6.72 6.19 -3.79
N MET A 60 -6.29 6.86 -2.73
CA MET A 60 -6.63 8.25 -2.43
C MET A 60 -5.36 8.98 -2.04
N GLN A 61 -5.07 10.12 -2.67
CA GLN A 61 -3.85 10.88 -2.41
C GLN A 61 -4.16 12.36 -2.24
N VAL A 62 -3.83 12.90 -1.07
CA VAL A 62 -3.84 14.35 -0.85
C VAL A 62 -2.67 14.99 -1.60
N PHE A 63 -2.97 16.03 -2.39
CA PHE A 63 -1.98 16.86 -3.06
C PHE A 63 -2.55 18.26 -3.32
N ASN A 64 -1.89 19.30 -2.78
CA ASN A 64 -2.33 20.69 -2.86
C ASN A 64 -3.81 20.87 -2.44
N ASP A 65 -4.14 20.42 -1.21
CA ASP A 65 -5.45 20.54 -0.55
C ASP A 65 -6.62 19.87 -1.30
N LYS A 66 -6.30 18.95 -2.21
CA LYS A 66 -7.24 18.15 -3.00
C LYS A 66 -6.99 16.68 -2.77
N ILE A 67 -8.04 15.89 -2.91
CA ILE A 67 -7.97 14.43 -2.71
C ILE A 67 -8.16 13.75 -4.05
N TYR A 68 -7.07 13.32 -4.66
CA TYR A 68 -7.07 12.60 -5.93
C TYR A 68 -7.52 11.16 -5.73
N LEU A 69 -8.30 10.64 -6.68
CA LEU A 69 -8.99 9.36 -6.53
C LEU A 69 -8.58 8.41 -7.66
N GLY A 70 -8.10 7.22 -7.29
CA GLY A 70 -7.68 6.16 -8.21
C GLY A 70 -8.82 5.19 -8.42
N PHE A 71 -9.14 4.85 -9.67
CA PHE A 71 -10.22 3.92 -10.01
C PHE A 71 -9.96 3.26 -11.37
N GLY A 72 -10.85 2.33 -11.75
CA GLY A 72 -10.77 1.56 -13.00
C GLY A 72 -10.66 0.08 -12.74
N ASN A 73 -10.32 -0.69 -13.76
CA ASN A 73 -10.02 -2.11 -13.62
C ASN A 73 -9.16 -2.55 -14.79
N SER A 74 -7.92 -2.93 -14.50
CA SER A 74 -6.98 -3.47 -15.48
C SER A 74 -6.98 -5.00 -15.54
N SER A 75 -7.86 -5.66 -14.80
CA SER A 75 -7.94 -7.13 -14.89
C SER A 75 -8.55 -7.53 -16.22
N ASN A 76 -7.94 -8.52 -16.86
CA ASN A 76 -8.49 -9.19 -18.03
C ASN A 76 -9.68 -10.11 -17.70
N LYS A 77 -10.04 -10.23 -16.41
CA LYS A 77 -11.04 -11.16 -15.89
C LYS A 77 -11.99 -10.46 -14.90
N GLY A 78 -13.13 -11.09 -14.67
CA GLY A 78 -14.12 -10.62 -13.71
C GLY A 78 -14.97 -9.45 -14.24
N PRO A 79 -15.76 -8.81 -13.36
CA PRO A 79 -16.70 -7.76 -13.74
C PRO A 79 -15.98 -6.49 -14.20
N GLY A 80 -16.39 -5.95 -15.34
CA GLY A 80 -15.86 -4.70 -15.89
C GLY A 80 -14.37 -4.77 -16.23
N ALA A 81 -13.93 -5.83 -16.89
CA ALA A 81 -12.55 -5.99 -17.36
C ALA A 81 -12.12 -4.81 -18.26
N ASN A 82 -10.87 -4.37 -18.13
CA ASN A 82 -10.23 -3.32 -18.94
C ASN A 82 -11.12 -2.07 -19.12
N ALA A 83 -11.36 -1.36 -18.02
CA ALA A 83 -12.44 -0.37 -17.89
C ALA A 83 -12.12 1.07 -18.32
N GLY A 84 -10.93 1.29 -18.85
CA GLY A 84 -10.44 2.57 -19.34
C GLY A 84 -11.18 3.09 -20.58
N PRO A 85 -10.79 4.27 -21.08
CA PRO A 85 -9.80 5.18 -20.48
C PRO A 85 -10.36 5.79 -19.18
N ILE A 86 -9.47 6.23 -18.28
CA ILE A 86 -9.83 6.67 -16.93
C ILE A 86 -9.71 8.20 -16.80
N LEU A 87 -10.66 8.86 -16.14
CA LEU A 87 -10.61 10.30 -15.89
C LEU A 87 -9.69 10.58 -14.68
N ILE A 88 -9.02 11.72 -14.66
CA ILE A 88 -8.39 12.20 -13.42
C ILE A 88 -9.43 13.00 -12.64
N ILE A 89 -9.89 12.45 -11.52
CA ILE A 89 -10.90 13.06 -10.66
C ILE A 89 -10.31 13.29 -9.27
N TYR A 90 -10.55 14.47 -8.71
CA TYR A 90 -10.28 14.76 -7.32
C TYR A 90 -11.53 15.29 -6.61
N TYR A 91 -11.60 15.09 -5.30
CA TYR A 91 -12.53 15.82 -4.43
C TYR A 91 -11.88 17.12 -3.96
N ASP A 92 -12.60 18.22 -4.09
CA ASP A 92 -12.24 19.56 -3.64
C ASP A 92 -13.02 19.87 -2.34
N PRO A 93 -12.42 19.71 -1.15
CA PRO A 93 -13.13 19.90 0.11
C PRO A 93 -13.67 21.33 0.31
N PRO A 94 -12.91 22.41 0.01
CA PRO A 94 -13.44 23.76 0.07
C PRO A 94 -14.68 23.99 -0.79
N LEU A 95 -14.72 23.42 -2.00
CA LEU A 95 -15.87 23.55 -2.91
C LEU A 95 -16.97 22.50 -2.67
N GLY A 96 -16.67 21.44 -1.94
CA GLY A 96 -17.54 20.29 -1.73
C GLY A 96 -17.91 19.54 -3.01
N LYS A 97 -17.00 19.47 -3.99
CA LYS A 97 -17.29 18.96 -5.34
C LYS A 97 -16.22 18.00 -5.87
N PHE A 98 -16.63 17.10 -6.75
CA PHE A 98 -15.72 16.33 -7.58
C PHE A 98 -15.38 17.11 -8.85
N VAL A 99 -14.10 17.15 -9.21
CA VAL A 99 -13.60 17.89 -10.36
C VAL A 99 -12.76 16.98 -11.23
N THR A 100 -12.97 17.03 -12.55
CA THR A 100 -12.14 16.36 -13.55
C THR A 100 -11.08 17.31 -14.09
N GLU A 101 -9.83 16.85 -14.17
CA GLU A 101 -8.73 17.65 -14.74
C GLU A 101 -8.38 17.23 -16.18
N ASP A 102 -7.93 18.22 -16.94
CA ASP A 102 -7.39 18.05 -18.28
C ASP A 102 -5.93 17.58 -18.25
N ILE A 103 -5.56 16.80 -19.26
CA ILE A 103 -4.22 16.24 -19.44
C ILE A 103 -3.66 16.74 -20.76
N LYS A 104 -2.43 17.26 -20.73
CA LYS A 104 -1.67 17.59 -21.92
C LYS A 104 -0.87 16.37 -22.39
N ARG A 105 -0.99 15.96 -23.65
CA ARG A 105 -0.19 14.86 -24.23
C ARG A 105 0.39 15.24 -25.58
N TYR A 106 1.54 14.66 -25.93
CA TYR A 106 2.13 14.82 -27.27
C TYR A 106 1.52 13.79 -28.22
N ASN A 107 0.99 14.26 -29.35
CA ASN A 107 0.42 13.43 -30.40
C ASN A 107 1.47 13.25 -31.52
N SER A 108 1.98 12.03 -31.68
CA SER A 108 3.02 11.72 -32.66
C SER A 108 2.56 11.89 -34.11
N ASN A 109 1.26 11.70 -34.39
CA ASN A 109 0.70 11.83 -35.72
C ASN A 109 0.64 13.30 -36.16
N THR A 110 0.27 14.20 -35.26
CA THR A 110 0.16 15.65 -35.54
C THR A 110 1.43 16.44 -35.19
N LYS A 111 2.39 15.79 -34.51
CA LYS A 111 3.62 16.38 -33.96
C LYS A 111 3.36 17.61 -33.07
N ASN A 112 2.23 17.62 -32.37
CA ASN A 112 1.81 18.72 -31.52
C ASN A 112 1.26 18.21 -30.18
N TYR A 113 1.20 19.10 -29.20
CA TYR A 113 0.52 18.82 -27.94
C TYR A 113 -0.99 19.04 -28.08
N GLU A 114 -1.77 18.17 -27.47
CA GLU A 114 -3.22 18.27 -27.36
C GLU A 114 -3.67 18.11 -25.91
N THR A 115 -4.89 18.60 -25.63
CA THR A 115 -5.55 18.45 -24.33
C THR A 115 -6.61 17.37 -24.42
N VAL A 116 -6.57 16.41 -23.49
CA VAL A 116 -7.51 15.30 -23.37
C VAL A 116 -8.07 15.21 -21.95
N LYS A 117 -9.22 14.53 -21.81
CA LYS A 117 -9.94 14.41 -20.53
C LYS A 117 -9.58 13.16 -19.71
N SER A 118 -8.92 12.18 -20.32
CA SER A 118 -8.67 10.88 -19.73
C SER A 118 -7.23 10.42 -19.92
N VAL A 119 -6.71 9.67 -18.95
CA VAL A 119 -5.50 8.88 -19.11
C VAL A 119 -5.78 7.71 -20.04
N ASP A 120 -4.78 7.32 -20.83
CA ASP A 120 -4.87 6.17 -21.75
C ASP A 120 -4.55 4.85 -21.02
N GLU A 121 -5.05 4.71 -19.79
CA GLU A 121 -4.89 3.54 -18.93
C GLU A 121 -6.24 2.87 -18.65
N GLU A 122 -6.22 1.58 -18.33
CA GLU A 122 -7.40 0.85 -17.85
C GLU A 122 -7.70 1.09 -16.35
N GLN A 123 -6.70 1.53 -15.59
CA GLN A 123 -6.79 1.78 -14.14
C GLN A 123 -5.78 2.83 -13.69
N ILE A 124 -6.19 3.70 -12.77
CA ILE A 124 -5.28 4.45 -11.89
C ILE A 124 -5.22 3.69 -10.58
N ASP A 125 -4.17 2.88 -10.39
CA ASP A 125 -4.02 2.00 -9.22
C ASP A 125 -3.47 2.73 -8.00
N ILE A 126 -2.45 3.57 -8.23
CA ILE A 126 -1.79 4.38 -7.21
C ILE A 126 -1.44 5.76 -7.75
N TYR A 127 -1.44 6.74 -6.86
CA TYR A 127 -0.74 8.00 -7.01
C TYR A 127 0.56 7.97 -6.21
N LYS A 128 1.55 8.75 -6.66
CA LYS A 128 2.81 8.94 -5.93
C LYS A 128 3.16 10.41 -5.84
N VAL A 129 3.43 10.91 -4.64
CA VAL A 129 4.04 12.23 -4.47
C VAL A 129 5.55 12.09 -4.51
N LEU A 130 6.16 12.48 -5.63
CA LEU A 130 7.60 12.35 -5.88
C LEU A 130 8.19 13.74 -6.12
N ASN A 131 9.14 14.15 -5.27
CA ASN A 131 9.82 15.45 -5.38
C ASN A 131 8.85 16.64 -5.53
N GLY A 132 7.78 16.66 -4.73
CA GLY A 132 6.78 17.73 -4.74
C GLY A 132 5.83 17.76 -5.95
N LYS A 133 5.81 16.70 -6.75
CA LYS A 133 4.88 16.52 -7.88
C LYS A 133 4.05 15.27 -7.67
N LEU A 134 2.86 15.24 -8.26
CA LEU A 134 1.98 14.07 -8.22
C LEU A 134 2.16 13.24 -9.48
N TYR A 135 2.36 11.95 -9.34
CA TYR A 135 2.59 11.00 -10.42
C TYR A 135 1.49 9.95 -10.47
N ILE A 136 1.18 9.50 -11.68
CA ILE A 136 0.39 8.30 -11.95
C ILE A 136 1.29 7.36 -12.78
N PRO A 137 1.74 6.23 -12.23
CA PRO A 137 2.30 5.14 -13.02
C PRO A 137 1.25 4.60 -14.01
N GLY A 138 1.65 4.38 -15.27
CA GLY A 138 0.77 3.81 -16.30
C GLY A 138 0.56 2.31 -16.10
N HIS A 139 -0.46 1.98 -15.29
CA HIS A 139 -0.66 0.63 -14.79
C HIS A 139 -1.00 -0.39 -15.89
N ASP A 140 -1.76 0.00 -16.91
CA ASP A 140 -2.18 -0.89 -18.01
C ASP A 140 -2.60 -0.06 -19.23
N SER A 141 -1.63 0.14 -20.12
CA SER A 141 -1.73 1.08 -21.24
C SER A 141 -2.62 0.53 -22.36
N ARG A 142 -3.49 1.39 -22.89
CA ARG A 142 -4.38 1.10 -24.04
C ARG A 142 -3.72 1.21 -25.41
N GLU A 143 -2.45 1.62 -25.42
CA GLU A 143 -1.64 1.83 -26.61
C GLU A 143 -0.60 0.70 -26.77
N SER A 144 0.26 0.79 -27.80
CA SER A 144 1.34 -0.18 -28.06
C SER A 144 2.19 -0.51 -26.80
N TRP A 145 2.78 -1.69 -26.76
CA TRP A 145 3.67 -2.08 -25.66
C TRP A 145 5.14 -1.67 -25.88
N ASP A 146 5.43 -0.96 -26.98
CA ASP A 146 6.77 -0.44 -27.24
C ASP A 146 7.22 0.59 -26.19
N PHE A 147 6.27 1.31 -25.60
CA PHE A 147 6.50 2.33 -24.58
C PHE A 147 5.41 2.32 -23.51
N GLY A 148 5.81 2.40 -22.25
CA GLY A 148 4.92 2.60 -21.12
C GLY A 148 4.63 4.09 -20.87
N ASN A 149 3.48 4.32 -20.26
CA ASN A 149 2.98 5.64 -19.90
C ASN A 149 3.33 5.98 -18.44
N TYR A 150 3.44 7.28 -18.17
CA TYR A 150 3.25 7.84 -16.84
C TYR A 150 2.72 9.27 -16.97
N TYR A 151 2.10 9.79 -15.92
CA TYR A 151 1.50 11.12 -15.90
C TYR A 151 2.04 11.90 -14.73
N VAL A 152 2.30 13.20 -14.94
CA VAL A 152 2.86 14.08 -13.92
C VAL A 152 2.00 15.32 -13.80
N LYS A 153 1.60 15.65 -12.58
CA LYS A 153 1.05 16.95 -12.23
C LYS A 153 2.13 17.82 -11.63
N ASP A 154 2.33 18.98 -12.23
CA ASP A 154 3.06 20.08 -11.61
C ASP A 154 2.22 21.37 -11.63
N LYS A 155 2.87 22.52 -11.42
CA LYS A 155 2.23 23.84 -11.45
C LYS A 155 1.49 24.16 -12.76
N ASN A 156 1.84 23.50 -13.86
CA ASN A 156 1.23 23.73 -15.18
C ASN A 156 0.08 22.76 -15.49
N GLY A 157 -0.29 21.88 -14.55
CA GLY A 157 -1.32 20.86 -14.75
C GLY A 157 -0.73 19.48 -15.06
N TRP A 158 -1.59 18.59 -15.56
CA TRP A 158 -1.18 17.22 -15.90
C TRP A 158 -0.54 17.13 -17.27
N GLN A 159 0.55 16.37 -17.35
CA GLN A 159 1.20 16.00 -18.59
C GLN A 159 1.38 14.48 -18.65
N LYS A 160 1.04 13.90 -19.80
CA LYS A 160 1.37 12.51 -20.14
C LYS A 160 2.78 12.41 -20.73
N PHE A 161 3.50 11.39 -20.31
CA PHE A 161 4.76 10.93 -20.89
C PHE A 161 4.60 9.48 -21.36
N ARG A 162 5.12 9.19 -22.54
CA ARG A 162 5.04 7.87 -23.18
C ARG A 162 6.40 7.53 -23.80
N ASN A 163 7.36 7.26 -22.94
CA ASN A 163 8.76 7.13 -23.33
C ASN A 163 9.55 6.16 -22.44
N ILE A 164 8.89 5.35 -21.61
CA ILE A 164 9.55 4.25 -20.88
C ILE A 164 9.63 3.05 -21.83
N PRO A 165 10.78 2.71 -22.41
CA PRO A 165 10.88 1.69 -23.45
C PRO A 165 10.47 0.31 -22.91
N GLY A 166 9.81 -0.50 -23.74
CA GLY A 166 9.47 -1.90 -23.48
C GLY A 166 8.50 -2.14 -22.31
N ALA A 167 7.95 -1.09 -21.72
CA ALA A 167 7.06 -1.20 -20.58
C ALA A 167 5.62 -1.44 -21.03
N ILE A 168 5.15 -2.67 -20.81
CA ILE A 168 3.74 -3.06 -20.95
C ILE A 168 2.93 -2.42 -19.83
N HIS A 169 3.48 -2.52 -18.61
CA HIS A 169 2.90 -1.97 -17.38
C HIS A 169 3.99 -1.20 -16.64
N VAL A 170 3.64 -0.04 -16.09
CA VAL A 170 4.44 0.72 -15.13
C VAL A 170 3.70 0.68 -13.81
N TYR A 171 4.07 -0.25 -12.93
CA TYR A 171 3.34 -0.50 -11.68
C TYR A 171 3.65 0.50 -10.60
N ASP A 172 4.91 0.92 -10.51
CA ASP A 172 5.34 1.84 -9.48
C ASP A 172 6.46 2.74 -9.98
N MET A 173 6.57 3.90 -9.35
CA MET A 173 7.61 4.87 -9.58
C MET A 173 8.18 5.38 -8.26
N ALA A 174 9.47 5.66 -8.24
CA ALA A 174 10.14 6.26 -7.09
C ALA A 174 11.07 7.39 -7.53
N TYR A 175 11.31 8.33 -6.62
CA TYR A 175 12.32 9.36 -6.78
C TYR A 175 13.38 9.20 -5.71
N PHE A 176 14.52 8.63 -6.08
CA PHE A 176 15.58 8.28 -5.16
C PHE A 176 16.88 8.97 -5.59
N LYS A 177 17.51 9.70 -4.66
CA LYS A 177 18.81 10.36 -4.86
C LYS A 177 18.90 11.20 -6.15
N GLY A 178 17.83 11.96 -6.43
CA GLY A 178 17.76 12.87 -7.58
C GLY A 178 17.37 12.22 -8.91
N LYS A 179 16.97 10.95 -8.91
CA LYS A 179 16.69 10.17 -10.12
C LYS A 179 15.30 9.54 -10.03
N LEU A 180 14.64 9.39 -11.18
CA LEU A 180 13.38 8.66 -11.26
C LEU A 180 13.65 7.19 -11.54
N PHE A 181 12.84 6.33 -10.95
CA PHE A 181 12.84 4.89 -11.15
C PHE A 181 11.44 4.44 -11.54
N ALA A 182 11.35 3.44 -12.41
CA ALA A 182 10.11 2.82 -12.84
C ALA A 182 10.24 1.31 -12.70
N ALA A 183 9.32 0.68 -11.94
CA ALA A 183 9.18 -0.76 -11.88
C ALA A 183 8.13 -1.20 -12.91
N ILE A 184 8.54 -2.10 -13.81
CA ILE A 184 7.75 -2.43 -14.99
C ILE A 184 7.54 -3.94 -15.15
N GLY A 185 6.52 -4.27 -15.95
CA GLY A 185 6.44 -5.53 -16.69
C GLY A 185 6.82 -5.32 -18.15
N SER A 186 7.63 -6.22 -18.71
CA SER A 186 8.17 -6.10 -20.07
C SER A 186 8.28 -7.46 -20.76
N ASP A 187 7.93 -7.51 -22.05
CA ASP A 187 8.24 -8.64 -22.94
C ASP A 187 9.47 -8.34 -23.83
N THR A 188 9.94 -7.10 -23.87
CA THR A 188 11.10 -6.67 -24.69
C THR A 188 12.43 -6.94 -23.99
N PHE A 189 12.53 -6.52 -22.74
CA PHE A 189 13.64 -6.83 -21.86
C PHE A 189 13.30 -8.12 -21.10
N VAL A 190 13.97 -9.19 -21.49
CA VAL A 190 13.97 -10.46 -20.79
C VAL A 190 15.39 -10.75 -20.30
N ASP A 191 15.54 -11.13 -19.02
CA ASP A 191 16.83 -11.55 -18.48
C ASP A 191 17.18 -12.99 -18.92
N ILE A 192 18.34 -13.52 -18.51
CA ILE A 192 18.80 -14.90 -18.76
C ILE A 192 17.80 -15.96 -18.30
N ASP A 193 16.97 -15.63 -17.32
CA ASP A 193 15.90 -16.49 -16.80
C ASP A 193 14.51 -16.16 -17.41
N ASN A 194 14.47 -15.34 -18.46
CA ASN A 194 13.27 -14.87 -19.17
C ASN A 194 12.23 -14.15 -18.29
N THR A 195 12.66 -13.35 -17.29
CA THR A 195 11.72 -12.50 -16.55
C THR A 195 11.52 -11.14 -17.21
N GLY A 196 10.26 -10.67 -17.17
CA GLY A 196 9.88 -9.31 -17.54
C GLY A 196 9.90 -8.30 -16.38
N ALA A 197 10.47 -8.66 -15.23
CA ALA A 197 10.50 -7.84 -14.03
C ALA A 197 11.70 -6.89 -14.04
N ILE A 198 11.50 -5.70 -14.60
CA ILE A 198 12.59 -4.77 -14.91
C ILE A 198 12.44 -3.48 -14.11
N VAL A 199 13.58 -2.89 -13.76
CA VAL A 199 13.64 -1.52 -13.22
C VAL A 199 14.41 -0.64 -14.20
N LEU A 200 13.77 0.44 -14.63
CA LEU A 200 14.42 1.50 -15.39
C LEU A 200 14.68 2.71 -14.51
N MET A 201 15.70 3.48 -14.88
CA MET A 201 16.11 4.70 -14.20
C MET A 201 16.25 5.84 -15.21
N SER A 202 15.84 7.03 -14.80
CA SER A 202 16.07 8.27 -15.51
C SER A 202 16.89 9.24 -14.67
N GLU A 203 17.94 9.78 -15.26
CA GLU A 203 18.80 10.80 -14.66
C GLU A 203 18.42 12.24 -15.08
N ASP A 204 17.48 12.38 -16.00
CA ASP A 204 17.11 13.63 -16.67
C ASP A 204 15.62 13.97 -16.49
N ASN A 205 15.07 13.64 -15.33
CA ASN A 205 13.66 13.88 -14.95
C ASN A 205 12.63 13.21 -15.86
N GLY A 206 12.96 12.02 -16.36
CA GLY A 206 12.07 11.16 -17.13
C GLY A 206 12.13 11.38 -18.64
N ASN A 207 13.09 12.16 -19.16
CA ASN A 207 13.22 12.37 -20.61
C ASN A 207 13.80 11.12 -21.29
N THR A 208 14.79 10.49 -20.66
CA THR A 208 15.40 9.22 -21.10
C THR A 208 15.42 8.21 -19.97
N TRP A 209 15.39 6.92 -20.35
CA TRP A 209 15.30 5.80 -19.43
C TRP A 209 16.32 4.72 -19.79
N LYS A 210 17.00 4.19 -18.77
CA LYS A 210 17.97 3.11 -18.90
C LYS A 210 17.55 1.93 -18.02
N ASN A 211 17.59 0.70 -18.56
CA ASN A 211 17.48 -0.50 -17.75
C ASN A 211 18.67 -0.60 -16.79
N ILE A 212 18.39 -0.69 -15.49
CA ILE A 212 19.40 -0.79 -14.45
C ILE A 212 19.36 -2.11 -13.67
N GLY A 213 18.46 -3.02 -14.01
CA GLY A 213 18.39 -4.34 -13.39
C GLY A 213 17.06 -5.06 -13.64
N SER A 214 17.15 -6.38 -13.54
CA SER A 214 16.06 -7.35 -13.62
C SER A 214 15.96 -8.15 -12.32
N ILE A 215 14.74 -8.44 -11.88
CA ILE A 215 14.51 -9.41 -10.81
C ILE A 215 14.48 -10.80 -11.47
N PRO A 216 15.43 -11.70 -11.14
CA PRO A 216 15.52 -13.01 -11.79
C PRO A 216 14.35 -13.91 -11.41
N TYR A 217 14.06 -14.91 -12.23
CA TYR A 217 12.91 -15.79 -12.03
C TYR A 217 13.05 -16.55 -10.72
N SER A 218 11.93 -16.70 -10.00
CA SER A 218 11.86 -17.52 -8.81
C SER A 218 10.64 -18.43 -8.94
N PRO A 219 10.82 -19.76 -8.91
CA PRO A 219 9.71 -20.69 -9.06
C PRO A 219 8.66 -20.60 -7.95
N ASN A 220 8.96 -19.88 -6.86
CA ASN A 220 8.10 -19.76 -5.70
C ASN A 220 7.18 -18.53 -5.74
N VAL A 221 7.41 -17.60 -6.68
CA VAL A 221 6.66 -16.35 -6.76
C VAL A 221 6.35 -16.02 -8.20
N PHE A 222 5.16 -15.48 -8.45
CA PHE A 222 4.86 -14.87 -9.72
C PHE A 222 5.68 -13.58 -9.87
N ASN A 223 6.81 -13.64 -10.57
CA ASN A 223 7.77 -12.55 -10.65
C ASN A 223 8.17 -12.14 -12.07
N ASN A 224 7.24 -12.26 -13.02
CA ASN A 224 7.44 -11.75 -14.37
C ASN A 224 7.33 -10.22 -14.47
N ARG A 225 7.05 -9.50 -13.37
CA ARG A 225 6.95 -8.05 -13.33
C ARG A 225 7.50 -7.49 -12.02
N ALA A 226 8.09 -6.30 -12.06
CA ALA A 226 8.47 -5.56 -10.86
C ALA A 226 7.25 -4.73 -10.43
N TYR A 227 6.76 -4.94 -9.21
CA TYR A 227 5.49 -4.33 -8.76
C TYR A 227 5.69 -3.17 -7.80
N THR A 228 6.70 -3.23 -6.94
CA THR A 228 6.82 -2.28 -5.82
C THR A 228 8.23 -1.72 -5.75
N LEU A 229 8.33 -0.40 -5.62
CA LEU A 229 9.53 0.34 -5.26
C LEU A 229 9.36 0.95 -3.88
N PHE A 230 10.34 0.74 -3.00
CA PHE A 230 10.33 1.39 -1.68
C PHE A 230 11.73 1.78 -1.23
N GLU A 231 11.82 2.93 -0.58
CA GLU A 231 13.04 3.34 0.09
C GLU A 231 13.09 2.73 1.48
N PHE A 232 14.25 2.26 1.89
CA PHE A 232 14.49 1.82 3.27
C PHE A 232 15.98 1.88 3.58
N LYS A 233 16.35 2.37 4.77
CA LYS A 233 17.76 2.50 5.20
C LYS A 233 18.67 3.16 4.15
N ASN A 234 18.22 4.28 3.58
CA ASN A 234 18.92 5.05 2.53
C ASN A 234 19.18 4.30 1.21
N LYS A 235 18.48 3.20 0.97
CA LYS A 235 18.54 2.42 -0.27
C LYS A 235 17.16 2.34 -0.90
N LEU A 236 17.11 2.15 -2.21
CA LEU A 236 15.86 1.84 -2.92
C LEU A 236 15.82 0.34 -3.20
N TYR A 237 14.66 -0.27 -3.01
CA TYR A 237 14.43 -1.69 -3.27
C TYR A 237 13.34 -1.87 -4.32
N ALA A 238 13.48 -2.90 -5.16
CA ALA A 238 12.42 -3.34 -6.06
C ALA A 238 12.05 -4.79 -5.81
N VAL A 239 10.75 -5.05 -5.71
CA VAL A 239 10.20 -6.37 -5.37
C VAL A 239 9.12 -6.77 -6.37
N ALA A 240 9.20 -8.04 -6.80
CA ALA A 240 8.17 -8.66 -7.62
C ALA A 240 7.16 -9.43 -6.76
N GLY A 241 7.65 -10.22 -5.79
CA GLY A 241 6.81 -10.92 -4.84
C GLY A 241 7.63 -11.60 -3.77
N LEU A 242 6.96 -12.03 -2.70
CA LEU A 242 7.51 -12.80 -1.60
C LEU A 242 6.78 -14.15 -1.50
N SER A 243 7.44 -15.18 -0.99
CA SER A 243 6.81 -16.48 -0.67
C SER A 243 7.13 -16.87 0.77
N PRO A 244 6.13 -17.11 1.65
CA PRO A 244 6.37 -17.54 3.02
C PRO A 244 6.71 -19.04 3.14
N TYR A 245 6.78 -19.76 2.02
CA TYR A 245 6.93 -21.22 1.98
C TYR A 245 8.11 -21.67 1.14
N CYS A 246 8.71 -22.77 1.58
CA CYS A 246 9.57 -23.63 0.77
C CYS A 246 8.69 -24.66 0.05
N PHE A 247 8.92 -24.87 -1.26
CA PHE A 247 8.09 -25.78 -2.06
C PHE A 247 8.87 -27.01 -2.51
N PRO A 248 8.25 -28.21 -2.59
CA PRO A 248 8.93 -29.39 -3.13
C PRO A 248 9.36 -29.16 -4.59
N SER A 249 10.58 -29.56 -4.93
CA SER A 249 11.09 -29.53 -6.30
C SER A 249 10.68 -30.79 -7.06
N SER A 250 10.46 -30.67 -8.38
CA SER A 250 10.14 -31.81 -9.27
C SER A 250 11.31 -32.78 -9.46
N ILE A 251 12.51 -32.42 -9.02
CA ILE A 251 13.74 -33.23 -9.11
C ILE A 251 14.22 -33.73 -7.73
N GLY A 252 13.40 -33.57 -6.68
CA GLY A 252 13.73 -33.88 -5.29
C GLY A 252 14.31 -32.67 -4.53
N GLY A 253 13.93 -32.55 -3.24
CA GLY A 253 14.32 -31.41 -2.37
C GLY A 253 13.25 -30.32 -2.29
N PHE A 254 13.59 -29.19 -1.65
CA PHE A 254 12.69 -28.03 -1.52
C PHE A 254 13.35 -26.78 -2.10
N TYR A 255 12.60 -26.00 -2.88
CA TYR A 255 12.97 -24.62 -3.21
C TYR A 255 13.00 -23.79 -1.93
N SER A 256 14.07 -23.00 -1.76
CA SER A 256 14.17 -22.05 -0.67
C SER A 256 13.07 -21.00 -0.78
N GLU A 257 12.46 -20.61 0.33
CA GLU A 257 11.59 -19.42 0.42
C GLU A 257 12.31 -18.09 0.08
N ALA A 258 13.63 -18.15 -0.13
CA ALA A 258 14.43 -17.01 -0.49
C ALA A 258 14.11 -16.54 -1.91
N VAL A 259 13.85 -15.25 -2.05
CA VAL A 259 13.65 -14.55 -3.32
C VAL A 259 14.74 -13.48 -3.47
N ILE A 260 15.01 -13.11 -4.72
CA ILE A 260 15.93 -12.03 -5.02
C ILE A 260 15.12 -10.73 -5.12
N VAL A 261 15.62 -9.71 -4.44
CA VAL A 261 15.17 -8.32 -4.54
C VAL A 261 16.30 -7.48 -5.10
N LEU A 262 15.98 -6.53 -5.97
CA LEU A 262 16.97 -5.54 -6.40
C LEU A 262 17.13 -4.48 -5.33
N CYS A 263 18.37 -4.08 -5.11
CA CYS A 263 18.75 -3.02 -4.19
C CYS A 263 19.65 -2.02 -4.92
N PHE A 264 19.26 -0.75 -4.84
CA PHE A 264 19.95 0.36 -5.44
C PHE A 264 20.52 1.26 -4.34
N ASP A 265 21.83 1.49 -4.41
CA ASP A 265 22.56 2.34 -3.49
C ASP A 265 23.33 3.41 -4.26
N GLN A 266 23.52 4.59 -3.68
CA GLN A 266 24.29 5.65 -4.30
C GLN A 266 25.70 5.69 -3.71
N ASN A 267 26.69 5.49 -4.58
CA ASN A 267 28.09 5.63 -4.18
C ASN A 267 28.45 7.11 -3.98
N LEU A 268 29.60 7.39 -3.36
CA LEU A 268 30.08 8.76 -3.06
C LEU A 268 30.18 9.68 -4.29
N ASN A 269 30.33 9.12 -5.49
CA ASN A 269 30.39 9.86 -6.75
C ASN A 269 29.00 10.14 -7.36
N GLY A 270 27.90 9.80 -6.67
CA GLY A 270 26.53 10.02 -7.14
C GLY A 270 25.97 8.96 -8.08
N THR A 271 26.79 7.96 -8.47
CA THR A 271 26.37 6.84 -9.33
C THR A 271 25.53 5.83 -8.55
N ILE A 272 24.46 5.34 -9.18
CA ILE A 272 23.64 4.26 -8.65
C ILE A 272 24.29 2.91 -8.92
N LYS A 273 24.52 2.12 -7.88
CA LYS A 273 24.93 0.73 -7.94
C LYS A 273 23.73 -0.17 -7.72
N THR A 274 23.47 -1.05 -8.69
CA THR A 274 22.49 -2.14 -8.53
C THR A 274 23.16 -3.35 -7.89
N SER A 275 22.46 -3.99 -6.96
CA SER A 275 22.85 -5.25 -6.33
C SER A 275 21.63 -6.13 -6.11
N GLN A 276 21.86 -7.43 -6.02
CA GLN A 276 20.83 -8.40 -5.66
C GLN A 276 20.93 -8.71 -4.17
N VAL A 277 19.80 -8.69 -3.47
CA VAL A 277 19.70 -9.01 -2.04
C VAL A 277 18.80 -10.22 -1.89
N LEU A 278 19.28 -11.21 -1.14
CA LEU A 278 18.52 -12.38 -0.79
C LEU A 278 17.54 -12.04 0.33
N VAL A 279 16.25 -12.26 0.08
CA VAL A 279 15.17 -11.94 1.01
C VAL A 279 14.36 -13.21 1.29
N TYR A 280 14.14 -13.51 2.56
CA TYR A 280 13.42 -14.71 2.99
C TYR A 280 11.98 -14.35 3.33
N GLY A 281 11.01 -15.01 2.71
CA GLY A 281 9.61 -14.72 3.00
C GLY A 281 9.21 -14.97 4.45
N SER A 282 9.67 -16.05 5.11
CA SER A 282 9.42 -16.23 6.56
C SER A 282 9.92 -15.08 7.42
N LYS A 283 10.91 -14.31 6.94
CA LYS A 283 11.51 -13.19 7.65
C LYS A 283 10.87 -11.85 7.33
N MET A 284 10.33 -11.68 6.13
CA MET A 284 9.64 -10.46 5.70
C MET A 284 8.12 -10.53 5.89
N ILE A 285 7.52 -11.71 5.90
CA ILE A 285 6.08 -11.87 6.07
C ILE A 285 5.79 -13.01 7.06
N PRO A 286 6.36 -12.94 8.29
CA PRO A 286 6.19 -13.99 9.29
C PRO A 286 4.71 -14.26 9.58
N GLY A 287 4.32 -15.54 9.55
CA GLY A 287 2.95 -15.96 9.81
C GLY A 287 1.94 -15.54 8.73
N ALA A 288 2.39 -15.12 7.54
CA ALA A 288 1.52 -15.01 6.37
C ALA A 288 0.99 -16.39 5.96
N LYS A 289 -0.24 -16.40 5.46
CA LYS A 289 -0.89 -17.56 4.87
C LYS A 289 -1.40 -17.18 3.49
N THR A 290 -1.32 -18.10 2.54
CA THR A 290 -1.98 -17.97 1.23
C THR A 290 -3.37 -18.60 1.31
N ILE A 291 -4.37 -17.96 0.71
CA ILE A 291 -5.81 -18.28 0.78
C ILE A 291 -6.09 -19.68 0.19
N ASP A 292 -5.33 -20.10 -0.82
CA ASP A 292 -5.59 -21.35 -1.54
C ASP A 292 -4.41 -22.34 -1.57
N ASN A 293 -3.32 -22.10 -0.82
CA ASN A 293 -2.03 -22.81 -1.01
C ASN A 293 -1.53 -22.80 -2.48
N LYS A 294 -2.03 -21.87 -3.30
CA LYS A 294 -1.68 -21.71 -4.71
C LYS A 294 -0.42 -20.85 -4.83
N PHE A 295 0.38 -21.16 -5.85
CA PHE A 295 1.71 -20.61 -6.16
C PHE A 295 1.75 -19.12 -6.55
N ASN A 296 0.82 -18.29 -6.09
CA ASN A 296 0.69 -16.94 -6.63
C ASN A 296 1.62 -15.93 -5.98
N GLY A 297 2.35 -16.29 -4.91
CA GLY A 297 3.20 -15.37 -4.17
C GLY A 297 2.41 -14.29 -3.43
N ILE A 298 3.13 -13.39 -2.76
CA ILE A 298 2.58 -12.28 -1.96
C ILE A 298 3.21 -10.98 -2.42
N LYS A 299 2.38 -9.98 -2.72
CA LYS A 299 2.80 -8.61 -3.02
C LYS A 299 3.10 -7.86 -1.73
N MET A 300 4.14 -7.05 -1.76
CA MET A 300 4.35 -6.00 -0.76
C MET A 300 3.69 -4.72 -1.28
N VAL A 301 2.69 -4.19 -0.57
CA VAL A 301 1.91 -3.02 -1.00
C VAL A 301 1.84 -1.97 0.11
N ARG A 302 1.49 -0.74 -0.25
CA ARG A 302 1.31 0.41 0.68
C ARG A 302 2.53 0.62 1.60
N THR A 303 3.72 0.59 1.02
CA THR A 303 4.99 0.74 1.74
C THR A 303 5.18 2.17 2.24
N ASN A 304 5.57 2.32 3.51
CA ASN A 304 5.88 3.60 4.13
C ASN A 304 7.06 3.46 5.09
N VAL A 305 7.95 4.45 5.14
CA VAL A 305 9.01 4.51 6.15
C VAL A 305 8.60 5.44 7.27
N VAL A 306 8.58 4.94 8.50
CA VAL A 306 8.27 5.72 9.70
C VAL A 306 9.33 5.42 10.75
N ASN A 307 9.97 6.46 11.29
CA ASN A 307 10.99 6.33 12.34
C ASN A 307 12.07 5.28 12.01
N ASN A 308 12.57 5.28 10.76
CA ASN A 308 13.58 4.36 10.25
C ASN A 308 13.16 2.87 10.25
N LYS A 309 11.87 2.57 10.32
CA LYS A 309 11.27 1.25 10.12
C LYS A 309 10.42 1.27 8.85
N LEU A 310 10.29 0.13 8.18
CA LEU A 310 9.44 -0.02 7.00
C LEU A 310 8.10 -0.65 7.43
N LEU A 311 7.02 0.09 7.25
CA LEU A 311 5.63 -0.35 7.44
C LEU A 311 5.04 -0.74 6.08
N TYR A 312 4.37 -1.88 5.98
CA TYR A 312 3.76 -2.34 4.72
C TYR A 312 2.66 -3.36 4.95
N ILE A 313 1.82 -3.51 3.93
CA ILE A 313 0.83 -4.58 3.84
C ILE A 313 1.38 -5.68 2.95
N ALA A 314 1.18 -6.92 3.38
CA ALA A 314 1.38 -8.09 2.53
C ALA A 314 0.02 -8.50 1.94
N GLY A 315 -0.10 -8.44 0.61
CA GLY A 315 -1.33 -8.75 -0.11
C GLY A 315 -1.17 -9.98 -1.01
N GLU A 316 -2.13 -10.89 -1.00
CA GLU A 316 -2.14 -12.02 -1.92
C GLU A 316 -2.63 -11.58 -3.30
N TYR A 317 -2.02 -12.11 -4.36
CA TYR A 317 -2.45 -11.84 -5.73
C TYR A 317 -3.91 -12.24 -5.94
N TYR A 318 -4.66 -11.33 -6.55
CA TYR A 318 -6.08 -11.52 -6.76
C TYR A 318 -6.53 -10.82 -8.04
N ASN A 319 -7.40 -11.46 -8.81
CA ASN A 319 -7.97 -10.89 -10.03
C ASN A 319 -6.92 -10.21 -10.93
N ASP A 320 -5.95 -10.99 -11.41
CA ASP A 320 -4.85 -10.54 -12.26
C ASP A 320 -3.85 -9.62 -11.52
N HIS A 321 -4.11 -8.31 -11.51
CA HIS A 321 -3.21 -7.30 -10.97
C HIS A 321 -3.58 -6.84 -9.55
N GLN A 322 -4.77 -7.19 -9.06
CA GLN A 322 -5.25 -6.74 -7.75
C GLN A 322 -4.68 -7.62 -6.62
N TRP A 323 -5.11 -7.32 -5.39
CA TRP A 323 -4.69 -8.05 -4.21
C TRP A 323 -5.77 -8.13 -3.14
N LEU A 324 -5.66 -9.16 -2.30
CA LEU A 324 -6.44 -9.34 -1.06
C LEU A 324 -5.54 -9.05 0.15
N PRO A 325 -6.02 -8.31 1.17
CA PRO A 325 -5.23 -7.98 2.34
C PRO A 325 -4.91 -9.21 3.19
N GLY A 326 -3.63 -9.43 3.49
CA GLY A 326 -3.17 -10.54 4.32
C GLY A 326 -2.74 -10.12 5.73
N GLY A 327 -1.90 -9.09 5.85
CA GLY A 327 -1.43 -8.62 7.15
C GLY A 327 -0.57 -7.37 7.09
N LEU A 328 -0.42 -6.72 8.25
CA LEU A 328 0.41 -5.53 8.44
C LEU A 328 1.74 -5.93 9.06
N TYR A 329 2.83 -5.36 8.55
CA TYR A 329 4.19 -5.75 8.91
C TYR A 329 5.06 -4.53 9.15
N VAL A 330 5.97 -4.66 10.12
CA VAL A 330 6.98 -3.64 10.45
C VAL A 330 8.35 -4.28 10.38
N ALA A 331 9.18 -3.84 9.45
CA ALA A 331 10.56 -4.27 9.33
C ALA A 331 11.52 -3.26 9.97
N THR A 332 12.43 -3.74 10.79
CA THR A 332 13.55 -2.95 11.34
C THR A 332 14.79 -3.04 10.45
N ASP A 333 14.89 -4.12 9.68
CA ASP A 333 15.88 -4.35 8.61
C ASP A 333 15.29 -5.32 7.56
N ILE A 334 15.94 -5.45 6.41
CA ILE A 334 15.65 -6.51 5.45
C ILE A 334 15.90 -7.86 6.15
N ASN A 335 14.94 -8.78 6.03
CA ASN A 335 14.89 -10.05 6.77
C ASN A 335 14.74 -9.92 8.29
N SER A 336 14.25 -8.78 8.78
CA SER A 336 13.92 -8.57 10.19
C SER A 336 12.59 -7.84 10.32
N THR A 337 11.50 -8.62 10.35
CA THR A 337 10.13 -8.11 10.40
C THR A 337 9.34 -8.71 11.55
N GLN A 338 8.42 -7.93 12.09
CA GLN A 338 7.32 -8.39 12.93
C GLN A 338 5.97 -8.21 12.24
N LYS A 339 5.08 -9.19 12.41
CA LYS A 339 3.66 -9.04 12.06
C LYS A 339 2.97 -8.23 13.15
N ILE A 340 2.17 -7.25 12.76
CA ILE A 340 1.34 -6.48 13.68
C ILE A 340 0.00 -7.20 13.88
N THR A 341 -0.46 -7.20 15.13
CA THR A 341 -1.78 -7.68 15.53
C THR A 341 -2.57 -6.50 16.08
N PHE A 342 -3.76 -6.26 15.54
CA PHE A 342 -4.67 -5.25 16.04
C PHE A 342 -5.46 -5.74 17.25
N SER A 343 -6.09 -4.83 17.98
CA SER A 343 -7.04 -5.16 19.06
C SER A 343 -8.21 -6.00 18.55
N GLU A 344 -8.68 -5.73 17.32
CA GLU A 344 -9.62 -6.59 16.61
C GLU A 344 -8.86 -7.66 15.82
N HIS A 345 -8.88 -8.89 16.31
CA HIS A 345 -8.04 -9.99 15.80
C HIS A 345 -8.31 -10.37 14.34
N ASN A 346 -9.52 -10.09 13.84
CA ASN A 346 -9.91 -10.40 12.45
C ASN A 346 -9.76 -9.20 11.50
N ALA A 347 -9.22 -8.06 11.97
CA ALA A 347 -9.07 -6.88 11.14
C ALA A 347 -7.98 -7.10 10.06
N LEU A 348 -8.34 -6.85 8.81
CA LEU A 348 -7.46 -6.94 7.65
C LEU A 348 -7.08 -5.54 7.17
N PRO A 349 -5.78 -5.20 7.04
CA PRO A 349 -5.35 -3.86 6.66
C PRO A 349 -5.50 -3.63 5.15
N MET A 350 -6.03 -2.48 4.76
CA MET A 350 -6.27 -2.10 3.36
C MET A 350 -5.37 -0.97 2.88
N ASP A 351 -5.06 -0.01 3.74
CA ASP A 351 -4.33 1.17 3.33
C ASP A 351 -3.51 1.78 4.47
N ILE A 352 -2.46 2.52 4.12
CA ILE A 352 -1.53 3.13 5.06
C ILE A 352 -1.25 4.57 4.63
N ILE A 353 -1.45 5.50 5.55
CA ILE A 353 -0.99 6.89 5.39
C ILE A 353 -0.11 7.30 6.57
N VAL A 354 0.81 8.22 6.34
CA VAL A 354 1.71 8.76 7.37
C VAL A 354 1.56 10.28 7.42
N ARG A 355 1.49 10.83 8.64
CA ARG A 355 1.46 12.27 8.91
C ARG A 355 2.48 12.60 9.98
N GLY A 356 3.55 13.29 9.59
CA GLY A 356 4.71 13.47 10.46
C GLY A 356 5.28 12.11 10.88
N ASN A 357 5.24 11.82 12.18
CA ASN A 357 5.71 10.55 12.75
C ASN A 357 4.59 9.55 13.07
N THR A 358 3.34 9.91 12.80
CA THR A 358 2.18 9.08 13.09
C THR A 358 1.78 8.29 11.85
N ALA A 359 1.69 6.98 11.99
CA ALA A 359 1.11 6.09 10.99
C ALA A 359 -0.38 5.88 11.29
N TYR A 360 -1.19 5.93 10.24
CA TYR A 360 -2.59 5.52 10.27
C TYR A 360 -2.78 4.32 9.36
N VAL A 361 -3.61 3.38 9.79
CA VAL A 361 -3.94 2.18 9.01
C VAL A 361 -5.44 2.04 8.93
N LEU A 362 -5.94 1.98 7.70
CA LEU A 362 -7.30 1.54 7.43
C LEU A 362 -7.33 0.02 7.45
N ALA A 363 -8.28 -0.55 8.18
CA ALA A 363 -8.55 -1.98 8.19
C ALA A 363 -10.06 -2.25 8.13
N HIS A 364 -10.43 -3.48 7.79
CA HIS A 364 -11.83 -3.90 7.84
C HIS A 364 -12.00 -5.27 8.52
N VAL A 365 -13.21 -5.50 9.04
CA VAL A 365 -13.71 -6.81 9.47
C VAL A 365 -15.00 -7.09 8.72
N LYS A 366 -15.09 -8.26 8.08
CA LYS A 366 -16.35 -8.74 7.51
C LYS A 366 -17.22 -9.28 8.63
N ILE A 367 -18.34 -8.62 8.93
CA ILE A 367 -19.29 -9.03 9.97
C ILE A 367 -20.28 -10.04 9.38
N SER A 368 -20.80 -9.75 8.19
CA SER A 368 -21.71 -10.62 7.45
C SER A 368 -21.47 -10.49 5.94
N HIS A 369 -22.33 -11.07 5.10
CA HIS A 369 -22.17 -10.96 3.65
C HIS A 369 -22.23 -9.51 3.16
N ASN A 370 -23.08 -8.68 3.78
CA ASN A 370 -23.41 -7.31 3.39
C ASN A 370 -23.14 -6.31 4.52
N GLU A 371 -22.17 -6.60 5.38
CA GLU A 371 -21.82 -5.72 6.50
C GLU A 371 -20.35 -5.86 6.86
N TYR A 372 -19.68 -4.72 6.91
CA TYR A 372 -18.27 -4.58 7.20
C TYR A 372 -18.09 -3.47 8.25
N ALA A 373 -17.33 -3.75 9.30
CA ALA A 373 -16.74 -2.71 10.13
C ALA A 373 -15.46 -2.22 9.46
N ASN A 374 -15.36 -0.91 9.26
CA ASN A 374 -14.18 -0.21 8.79
C ASN A 374 -13.55 0.51 9.97
N ILE A 375 -12.25 0.29 10.19
CA ILE A 375 -11.56 0.66 11.41
C ILE A 375 -10.31 1.46 11.05
N VAL A 376 -10.10 2.60 11.70
CA VAL A 376 -8.87 3.38 11.58
C VAL A 376 -8.03 3.15 12.83
N TYR A 377 -6.83 2.60 12.64
CA TYR A 377 -5.82 2.51 13.69
C TYR A 377 -4.79 3.61 13.54
N LYS A 378 -4.19 4.02 14.66
CA LYS A 378 -3.02 4.91 14.68
C LYS A 378 -1.90 4.34 15.54
N SER A 379 -0.66 4.71 15.18
CA SER A 379 0.54 4.40 15.97
C SER A 379 1.63 5.44 15.74
N ASP A 380 2.29 5.86 16.83
CA ASP A 380 3.45 6.76 16.78
C ASP A 380 4.79 6.00 16.86
N ASP A 381 4.78 4.75 17.34
CA ASP A 381 5.98 3.94 17.59
C ASP A 381 6.06 2.65 16.74
N LEU A 382 4.98 2.34 16.02
CA LEU A 382 4.73 1.12 15.26
C LEU A 382 4.73 -0.17 16.09
N ILE A 383 4.56 -0.05 17.41
CA ILE A 383 4.47 -1.16 18.37
C ILE A 383 3.07 -1.18 18.96
N GLY A 384 2.66 -0.06 19.58
CA GLY A 384 1.31 0.13 20.10
C GLY A 384 0.38 0.65 19.01
N TRP A 385 -0.72 -0.05 18.78
CA TRP A 385 -1.76 0.36 17.83
C TRP A 385 -3.04 0.65 18.59
N THR A 386 -3.52 1.88 18.49
CA THR A 386 -4.78 2.31 19.08
C THR A 386 -5.81 2.47 17.99
N GLU A 387 -6.97 1.87 18.20
CA GLU A 387 -8.13 2.16 17.36
C GLU A 387 -8.60 3.60 17.63
N LEU A 388 -8.60 4.42 16.58
CA LEU A 388 -9.04 5.80 16.65
C LEU A 388 -10.57 5.87 16.59
N PHE A 389 -11.16 5.21 15.60
CA PHE A 389 -12.61 5.03 15.47
C PHE A 389 -12.93 3.90 14.48
N ARG A 390 -14.22 3.54 14.42
CA ARG A 390 -14.77 2.63 13.42
C ARG A 390 -16.12 3.09 12.88
N PHE A 391 -16.53 2.58 11.73
CA PHE A 391 -17.88 2.76 11.19
C PHE A 391 -18.32 1.53 10.39
N THR A 392 -19.63 1.31 10.26
CA THR A 392 -20.17 0.20 9.46
C THR A 392 -20.69 0.65 8.09
N LYS A 393 -20.48 -0.21 7.08
CA LYS A 393 -21.04 -0.11 5.73
C LYS A 393 -21.33 -1.51 5.18
N ASP A 394 -22.07 -1.55 4.08
CA ASP A 394 -22.35 -2.79 3.33
C ASP A 394 -21.12 -3.33 2.58
N THR A 395 -20.04 -2.55 2.49
CA THR A 395 -18.75 -2.96 1.97
C THR A 395 -17.59 -2.34 2.77
N PHE A 396 -16.36 -2.76 2.47
CA PHE A 396 -15.16 -2.18 3.05
C PHE A 396 -14.71 -0.90 2.33
N ALA A 397 -14.12 0.02 3.09
CA ALA A 397 -13.28 1.08 2.56
C ALA A 397 -11.96 0.45 2.09
N ARG A 398 -11.58 0.76 0.85
CA ARG A 398 -10.41 0.21 0.18
C ARG A 398 -9.19 1.13 0.29
N SER A 399 -9.44 2.43 0.30
CA SER A 399 -8.43 3.47 0.44
C SER A 399 -8.95 4.58 1.34
N PHE A 400 -8.02 5.34 1.91
CA PHE A 400 -8.34 6.50 2.72
C PHE A 400 -7.25 7.56 2.66
N GLU A 401 -7.62 8.77 3.07
CA GLU A 401 -6.68 9.87 3.21
C GLU A 401 -7.13 10.81 4.32
N GLU A 402 -6.19 11.54 4.89
CA GLU A 402 -6.43 12.53 5.95
C GLU A 402 -6.07 13.93 5.45
N LEU A 403 -6.94 14.90 5.72
CA LEU A 403 -6.70 16.31 5.42
C LEU A 403 -7.32 17.19 6.50
N ASP A 404 -6.50 18.04 7.12
CA ASP A 404 -6.90 19.00 8.17
C ASP A 404 -7.64 18.35 9.36
N GLY A 405 -7.26 17.12 9.70
CA GLY A 405 -7.86 16.30 10.74
C GLY A 405 -9.07 15.50 10.28
N ASP A 406 -9.64 15.75 9.10
CA ASP A 406 -10.76 14.98 8.58
C ASP A 406 -10.29 13.76 7.80
N PHE A 407 -10.95 12.62 7.97
CA PHE A 407 -10.68 11.40 7.22
C PHE A 407 -11.67 11.22 6.07
N TYR A 408 -11.15 10.81 4.92
CA TYR A 408 -11.89 10.53 3.71
C TYR A 408 -11.67 9.10 3.28
N PHE A 409 -12.73 8.42 2.83
CA PHE A 409 -12.66 6.99 2.51
C PHE A 409 -13.26 6.72 1.15
N GLY A 410 -12.63 5.82 0.40
CA GLY A 410 -13.13 5.30 -0.86
C GLY A 410 -13.63 3.87 -0.68
N LEU A 411 -14.91 3.63 -0.91
CA LEU A 411 -15.50 2.29 -0.80
C LEU A 411 -15.11 1.40 -1.98
N GLY A 412 -14.76 0.15 -1.68
CA GLY A 412 -14.38 -0.86 -2.67
C GLY A 412 -15.27 -2.10 -2.63
N CYS A 413 -14.89 -3.12 -3.39
CA CYS A 413 -15.45 -4.46 -3.33
C CYS A 413 -14.48 -5.49 -3.95
N TYR A 414 -14.80 -6.77 -3.77
CA TYR A 414 -14.14 -7.89 -4.44
C TYR A 414 -15.01 -8.38 -5.62
N THR A 415 -14.50 -9.28 -6.47
CA THR A 415 -15.23 -9.71 -7.68
C THR A 415 -16.43 -10.61 -7.38
N ASP A 416 -16.51 -11.19 -6.19
CA ASP A 416 -17.56 -12.11 -5.74
C ASP A 416 -18.78 -11.40 -5.13
N TYR A 417 -18.63 -10.14 -4.71
CA TYR A 417 -19.71 -9.35 -4.12
C TYR A 417 -19.60 -7.89 -4.57
N LEU A 418 -20.64 -7.37 -5.23
CA LEU A 418 -20.65 -6.05 -5.88
C LEU A 418 -21.74 -5.11 -5.29
N PRO A 419 -21.54 -4.55 -4.08
CA PRO A 419 -22.47 -3.60 -3.47
C PRO A 419 -22.69 -2.36 -4.31
N SER A 420 -23.91 -1.80 -4.28
CA SER A 420 -24.20 -0.53 -4.93
C SER A 420 -23.45 0.65 -4.29
N SER A 421 -22.91 0.47 -3.08
CA SER A 421 -22.07 1.46 -2.39
C SER A 421 -20.62 1.50 -2.88
N THR A 422 -20.15 0.55 -3.69
CA THR A 422 -18.79 0.60 -4.25
C THR A 422 -18.56 1.90 -5.02
N GLY A 423 -17.40 2.53 -4.80
CA GLY A 423 -17.05 3.82 -5.39
C GLY A 423 -17.63 5.03 -4.66
N THR A 424 -18.31 4.82 -3.53
CA THR A 424 -18.73 5.94 -2.67
C THR A 424 -17.53 6.54 -1.97
N ILE A 425 -17.46 7.87 -2.01
CA ILE A 425 -16.55 8.65 -1.18
C ILE A 425 -17.27 9.08 0.09
N LEU A 426 -16.66 8.79 1.21
CA LEU A 426 -17.14 9.10 2.55
C LEU A 426 -16.21 10.11 3.23
N MET A 427 -16.72 10.77 4.26
CA MET A 427 -15.92 11.60 5.16
C MET A 427 -16.36 11.43 6.62
N VAL A 428 -15.38 11.43 7.52
CA VAL A 428 -15.54 11.50 8.97
C VAL A 428 -14.78 12.74 9.45
N ARG A 429 -15.49 13.64 10.14
CA ARG A 429 -14.86 14.85 10.70
C ARG A 429 -14.03 14.54 11.93
N SER A 430 -12.94 15.27 12.12
CA SER A 430 -12.12 15.27 13.33
C SER A 430 -12.94 15.41 14.63
N SER A 431 -14.04 16.16 14.61
CA SER A 431 -14.90 16.37 15.78
C SER A 431 -15.72 15.13 16.22
N ALA A 432 -15.65 14.02 15.48
CA ALA A 432 -16.46 12.84 15.72
C ALA A 432 -15.77 11.76 16.57
N TYR A 433 -14.46 11.87 16.85
CA TYR A 433 -13.66 10.83 17.51
C TYR A 433 -12.62 11.35 18.49
#